data_AF-A0AAW8SZW8-F1
#
_entry.id   AF-A0AAW8SZW8-F1
#
_cell.length_a   1.000
_cell.length_b   1.000
_cell.length_c   1.000
_cell.angle_alpha   90.00
_cell.angle_beta   90.00
_cell.angle_gamma   90.00
#
_symmetry.space_group_name_H-M   'P 1'
#
loop_
_entity.id
_entity.type
_entity.pdbx_description
1 polymer ?
#
loop_
_entity_poly.entity_id
_entity_poly.type
_entity_poly.pdbx_seq_one_letter_code
_entity_poly.pdbx_strand_id
1 'polypeptide(L)'
;MIKLDEDALICDLAETYQIYDYRQLPLLKVAVFSCGLSEDSRIKMRMSNQIIPMETLLLAGLSDKISVLLWTKTKDGQKGRNRPPMILDAFNQNKTKQRETVVFNSGEDFEERRKELLKQAASGGGD
;
A
#
# COMPACT_ATOMS: atom_id res chain seq x y z
N MET A 1 -0.33 -9.40 16.58
CA MET A 1 -0.18 -10.15 15.31
C MET A 1 -1.51 -10.78 14.92
N ILE A 2 -1.97 -11.85 15.58
CA ILE A 2 -3.26 -12.52 15.24
C ILE A 2 -4.44 -11.54 15.11
N LYS A 3 -4.68 -10.68 16.11
CA LYS A 3 -5.77 -9.67 16.05
C LYS A 3 -5.61 -8.65 14.90
N LEU A 4 -4.38 -8.40 14.46
CA LEU A 4 -4.11 -7.41 13.42
C LEU A 4 -4.39 -8.01 12.03
N ASP A 5 -3.83 -9.18 11.76
CA ASP A 5 -3.96 -9.89 10.50
C ASP A 5 -3.46 -11.34 10.73
N GLU A 6 -4.38 -12.28 11.00
CA GLU A 6 -4.01 -13.67 11.29
C GLU A 6 -3.52 -14.40 10.03
N ASP A 7 -4.13 -14.11 8.87
CA ASP A 7 -3.77 -14.73 7.60
C ASP A 7 -2.35 -14.34 7.17
N ALA A 8 -1.99 -13.05 7.32
CA ALA A 8 -0.61 -12.61 7.08
C ALA A 8 0.39 -13.35 7.97
N LEU A 9 0.06 -13.53 9.25
CA LEU A 9 0.91 -14.27 10.18
C LEU A 9 1.07 -15.75 9.75
N ILE A 10 -0.02 -16.40 9.34
CA ILE A 10 0.02 -17.79 8.85
C ILE A 10 0.91 -17.89 7.60
N CYS A 11 0.75 -16.98 6.64
CA CYS A 11 1.59 -16.93 5.44
C CYS A 11 3.07 -16.74 5.79
N ASP A 12 3.39 -15.83 6.70
CA ASP A 12 4.79 -15.56 7.09
C ASP A 12 5.43 -16.74 7.83
N LEU A 13 4.67 -17.44 8.69
CA LEU A 13 5.12 -18.66 9.37
C LEU A 13 5.33 -19.82 8.38
N ALA A 14 4.44 -19.97 7.40
CA ALA A 14 4.56 -20.98 6.35
C ALA A 14 5.78 -20.69 5.46
N GLU A 15 5.96 -19.44 5.02
CA GLU A 15 7.08 -19.02 4.17
C GLU A 15 8.44 -19.21 4.88
N THR A 16 8.54 -18.72 6.12
CA THR A 16 9.83 -18.67 6.84
C THR A 16 10.21 -20.00 7.48
N TYR A 17 9.25 -20.67 8.13
CA TYR A 17 9.51 -21.83 8.99
C TYR A 17 8.84 -23.10 8.50
N GLN A 18 8.09 -23.06 7.39
CA GLN A 18 7.32 -24.21 6.87
C GLN A 18 6.26 -24.71 7.86
N ILE A 19 5.70 -23.80 8.65
CA ILE A 19 4.63 -24.08 9.62
C ILE A 19 3.29 -23.69 9.00
N TYR A 20 2.56 -24.68 8.50
CA TYR A 20 1.27 -24.48 7.83
C TYR A 20 0.07 -24.43 8.79
N ASP A 21 0.18 -25.11 9.93
CA ASP A 21 -0.81 -25.07 11.00
C ASP A 21 -0.11 -24.80 12.34
N TYR A 22 -0.04 -23.53 12.70
CA TYR A 22 0.65 -23.12 13.93
C TYR A 22 -0.11 -23.55 15.20
N ARG A 23 -1.40 -23.92 15.10
CA ARG A 23 -2.22 -24.30 16.26
C ARG A 23 -1.81 -25.63 16.87
N GLN A 24 -1.04 -26.43 16.13
CA GLN A 24 -0.46 -27.69 16.61
C GLN A 24 0.76 -27.46 17.51
N LEU A 25 1.29 -26.24 17.56
CA LEU A 25 2.47 -25.89 18.34
C LEU A 25 2.08 -25.25 19.68
N PRO A 26 2.92 -25.40 20.73
CA PRO A 26 2.72 -24.67 21.98
C PRO A 26 2.70 -23.15 21.75
N LEU A 27 1.76 -22.46 22.41
CA LEU A 27 1.55 -21.01 22.31
C LEU A 27 2.86 -20.20 22.41
N LEU A 28 3.71 -20.52 23.39
CA LEU A 28 4.97 -19.80 23.59
C LEU A 28 5.92 -19.97 22.39
N LYS A 29 5.93 -21.16 21.76
CA LYS A 29 6.77 -21.43 20.58
C LYS A 29 6.30 -20.64 19.37
N VAL A 30 4.98 -20.59 19.14
CA VAL A 30 4.38 -19.76 18.09
C VAL A 30 4.73 -18.30 18.29
N ALA A 31 4.65 -17.79 19.53
CA ALA A 31 5.00 -16.41 19.84
C ALA A 31 6.48 -16.09 19.54
N VAL A 32 7.40 -16.99 19.91
CA VAL A 32 8.83 -16.83 19.62
C VAL A 32 9.08 -16.78 18.12
N PHE A 33 8.50 -17.69 17.34
CA PHE A 33 8.63 -17.68 15.88
C PHE A 33 8.04 -16.43 15.26
N SER A 34 6.86 -16.01 15.70
CA SER A 34 6.19 -14.81 15.20
C SER A 34 7.02 -13.54 15.48
N CYS A 35 7.64 -13.43 16.67
CA CYS A 35 8.53 -12.33 17.00
C CYS A 35 9.83 -12.35 16.19
N GLY A 36 10.32 -13.54 15.83
CA GLY A 36 11.54 -13.77 15.07
C GLY A 36 11.40 -13.62 13.55
N LEU A 37 10.20 -13.36 13.04
CA LEU A 37 9.99 -13.02 11.63
C LEU A 37 10.77 -11.75 11.24
N SER A 38 11.26 -11.71 10.00
CA SER A 38 11.93 -10.54 9.43
C SER A 38 11.03 -9.29 9.49
N GLU A 39 11.62 -8.11 9.62
CA GLU A 39 10.88 -6.84 9.66
C GLU A 39 10.11 -6.57 8.35
N ASP A 40 10.57 -7.15 7.24
CA ASP A 40 9.90 -7.09 5.94
C ASP A 40 8.83 -8.19 5.75
N SER A 41 8.56 -9.01 6.77
CA SER A 41 7.42 -9.94 6.74
C SER A 41 6.10 -9.19 6.73
N ARG A 42 5.05 -9.79 6.15
CA ARG A 42 3.76 -9.11 5.94
C ARG A 42 3.18 -8.60 7.26
N ILE A 43 3.22 -9.42 8.31
CA ILE A 43 2.68 -9.06 9.62
C ILE A 43 3.49 -7.96 10.31
N LYS A 44 4.83 -7.97 10.17
CA LYS A 44 5.70 -6.93 10.74
C LYS A 44 5.52 -5.61 10.01
N MET A 45 5.48 -5.63 8.69
CA MET A 45 5.18 -4.44 7.88
C MET A 45 3.80 -3.86 8.21
N ARG A 46 2.76 -4.71 8.36
CA ARG A 46 1.42 -4.30 8.82
C ARG A 46 1.46 -3.65 10.20
N MET A 47 2.18 -4.24 11.15
CA MET A 47 2.33 -3.67 12.50
C MET A 47 3.02 -2.30 12.48
N SER A 48 3.94 -2.09 11.55
CA SER A 48 4.66 -0.84 11.35
C SER A 48 3.92 0.17 10.48
N ASN A 49 2.70 -0.14 9.99
CA ASN A 49 1.98 0.63 8.97
C ASN A 49 2.83 0.94 7.73
N GLN A 50 3.77 0.06 7.39
CA GLN A 50 4.60 0.16 6.21
C GLN A 50 3.99 -0.65 5.06
N ILE A 51 3.97 -0.06 3.88
CA ILE A 51 3.46 -0.67 2.65
C ILE A 51 4.58 -1.23 1.76
N ILE A 52 5.82 -0.81 2.00
CA ILE A 52 7.02 -1.26 1.30
C ILE A 52 8.15 -1.46 2.32
N PRO A 53 9.11 -2.36 2.05
CA PRO A 53 10.30 -2.56 2.88
C PRO A 53 11.08 -1.27 3.11
N MET A 54 11.72 -1.14 4.27
CA MET A 54 12.50 0.06 4.61
C MET A 54 13.65 0.30 3.62
N GLU A 55 14.31 -0.77 3.18
CA GLU A 55 15.36 -0.67 2.16
C GLU A 55 14.81 -0.10 0.84
N THR A 56 13.62 -0.54 0.40
CA THR A 56 12.97 0.00 -0.80
C THR A 56 12.62 1.47 -0.64
N LEU A 57 12.14 1.88 0.55
CA LEU A 57 11.88 3.28 0.86
C LEU A 57 13.16 4.15 0.74
N LEU A 58 14.27 3.66 1.29
CA LEU A 58 15.56 4.35 1.21
C LEU A 58 16.10 4.43 -0.22
N LEU A 59 16.00 3.34 -0.98
CA LEU A 59 16.42 3.28 -2.38
C LEU A 59 15.60 4.23 -3.27
N ALA A 60 14.27 4.25 -3.11
CA ALA A 60 13.40 5.18 -3.81
C ALA A 60 13.77 6.64 -3.49
N GLY A 61 13.98 6.96 -2.20
CA GLY A 61 14.37 8.31 -1.79
C GLY A 61 15.76 8.74 -2.29
N LEU A 62 16.71 7.79 -2.39
CA LEU A 62 18.01 8.04 -2.99
C LEU A 62 17.88 8.32 -4.49
N SER A 63 17.11 7.48 -5.20
CA SER A 63 16.85 7.66 -6.64
C SER A 63 16.20 9.01 -6.94
N ASP A 64 15.23 9.43 -6.12
CA ASP A 64 14.56 10.73 -6.23
C ASP A 64 15.54 11.90 -6.06
N LYS A 65 16.38 11.85 -5.03
CA LYS A 65 17.39 12.88 -4.77
C LYS A 65 18.41 12.99 -5.91
N ILE A 66 18.88 11.86 -6.43
CA ILE A 66 19.84 11.82 -7.55
C ILE A 66 19.19 12.37 -8.82
N SER A 67 17.97 11.94 -9.12
CA SER A 67 17.19 12.41 -10.27
C SER A 67 17.02 13.92 -10.26
N VAL A 68 16.64 14.49 -9.10
CA VAL A 68 16.53 15.96 -8.94
C VAL A 68 17.88 16.63 -9.08
N LEU A 69 18.93 16.11 -8.44
CA LEU A 69 20.27 16.69 -8.50
C LEU A 69 20.77 16.76 -9.95
N LEU A 70 20.63 15.68 -10.72
CA LEU A 70 21.00 15.65 -12.13
C LEU A 70 20.15 16.64 -12.94
N TRP A 71 18.84 16.66 -12.70
CA TRP A 71 17.92 17.60 -13.36
C TRP A 71 18.31 19.06 -13.13
N THR A 72 18.74 19.45 -11.91
CA THR A 72 19.17 20.85 -11.63
C THR A 72 20.36 21.31 -12.49
N LYS A 73 21.13 20.37 -13.05
CA LYS A 73 22.27 20.67 -13.92
C LYS A 73 21.88 20.79 -15.40
N THR A 74 20.61 20.63 -15.75
CA THR A 74 20.11 20.72 -17.13
C THR A 74 19.55 22.12 -17.45
N LYS A 75 19.36 22.42 -18.75
CA LYS A 75 18.68 23.65 -19.20
C LYS A 75 17.24 23.73 -18.69
N ASP A 76 16.58 22.58 -18.58
CA ASP A 76 15.22 22.48 -18.07
C ASP A 76 15.17 22.75 -16.56
N GLY A 77 16.14 22.22 -15.82
CA GLY A 77 16.34 22.53 -14.40
C GLY A 77 16.52 24.02 -14.12
N GLN A 78 17.36 24.69 -14.91
CA GLN A 78 17.56 26.15 -14.80
C GLN A 78 16.28 26.95 -15.07
N LYS A 79 15.39 26.44 -15.92
CA LYS A 79 14.10 27.06 -16.27
C LYS A 79 12.92 26.54 -15.44
N GLY A 80 13.16 25.63 -14.49
CA GLY A 80 12.13 25.00 -13.67
C GLY A 80 11.13 24.11 -14.45
N ARG A 81 11.51 23.58 -15.62
CA ARG A 81 10.65 22.75 -16.47
C ARG A 81 10.99 21.28 -16.33
N ASN A 82 10.04 20.39 -16.65
CA ASN A 82 10.27 18.94 -16.74
C ASN A 82 10.96 18.31 -15.52
N ARG A 83 10.56 18.72 -14.31
CA ARG A 83 11.09 18.13 -13.08
C ARG A 83 10.76 16.64 -13.04
N PRO A 84 11.73 15.75 -12.74
CA PRO A 84 11.48 14.32 -12.67
C PRO A 84 10.43 14.00 -11.60
N PRO A 85 9.53 13.04 -11.85
CA PRO A 85 8.58 12.56 -10.85
C PRO A 85 9.32 11.85 -9.72
N MET A 86 8.77 11.96 -8.50
CA MET A 86 9.34 11.32 -7.31
C MET A 86 8.73 9.92 -7.14
N ILE A 87 9.55 8.88 -7.12
CA ILE A 87 9.16 7.49 -6.91
C ILE A 87 8.51 7.33 -5.53
N LEU A 88 9.04 7.99 -4.49
CA LEU A 88 8.46 7.93 -3.15
C LEU A 88 7.01 8.43 -3.08
N ASP A 89 6.66 9.43 -3.90
CA ASP A 89 5.30 9.95 -3.96
C ASP A 89 4.31 8.91 -4.51
N ALA A 90 4.75 7.96 -5.33
CA ALA A 90 3.91 6.89 -5.87
C ALA A 90 3.49 5.88 -4.79
N PHE A 91 4.30 5.72 -3.74
CA PHE A 91 3.98 4.83 -2.63
C PHE A 91 3.06 5.50 -1.59
N ASN A 92 3.09 6.82 -1.45
CA ASN A 92 2.17 7.53 -0.56
C ASN A 92 0.72 7.48 -1.06
N GLN A 93 -0.05 6.48 -0.61
CA GLN A 93 -1.46 6.28 -0.93
C GLN A 93 -2.35 7.51 -0.60
N ASN A 94 -1.90 8.38 0.31
CA ASN A 94 -2.58 9.64 0.66
C ASN A 94 -2.52 10.70 -0.46
N LYS A 95 -1.66 10.52 -1.48
CA LYS A 95 -1.61 11.34 -2.70
C LYS A 95 -2.18 10.60 -3.92
N THR A 96 -3.02 9.59 -3.71
CA THR A 96 -3.78 9.04 -4.82
C THR A 96 -4.68 10.17 -5.33
N LYS A 97 -4.31 10.77 -6.47
CA LYS A 97 -5.23 11.54 -7.32
C LYS A 97 -6.55 10.80 -7.26
N GLN A 98 -7.63 11.47 -6.82
CA GLN A 98 -8.97 10.88 -6.77
C GLN A 98 -9.14 9.98 -7.99
N ARG A 99 -9.21 8.67 -7.76
CA ARG A 99 -9.39 7.75 -8.87
C ARG A 99 -10.69 8.17 -9.52
N GLU A 100 -10.62 8.54 -10.80
CA GLU A 100 -11.80 8.87 -11.61
C GLU A 100 -12.79 7.69 -11.65
N THR A 101 -12.30 6.49 -11.31
CA THR A 101 -13.04 5.26 -11.14
C THR A 101 -13.38 4.98 -9.67
N VAL A 102 -14.68 4.87 -9.39
CA VAL A 102 -15.22 4.38 -8.12
C VAL A 102 -15.05 2.85 -8.08
N VAL A 103 -14.43 2.34 -7.01
CA VAL A 103 -14.30 0.90 -6.73
C VAL A 103 -15.20 0.57 -5.54
N PHE A 104 -15.97 -0.49 -5.64
CA PHE A 104 -16.94 -0.91 -4.62
C PHE A 104 -16.42 -2.14 -3.87
N ASN A 105 -16.68 -2.19 -2.55
CA ASN A 105 -16.25 -3.32 -1.72
C ASN A 105 -17.23 -4.49 -1.78
N SER A 106 -18.44 -4.26 -2.30
CA SER A 106 -19.49 -5.27 -2.47
C SER A 106 -20.37 -4.96 -3.70
N GLY A 107 -21.15 -5.96 -4.15
CA GLY A 107 -22.16 -5.75 -5.19
C GLY A 107 -23.34 -4.88 -4.73
N GLU A 108 -23.60 -4.82 -3.42
CA GLU A 108 -24.67 -3.99 -2.84
C GLU A 108 -24.30 -2.51 -2.89
N ASP A 109 -23.05 -2.16 -2.53
CA ASP A 109 -22.51 -0.80 -2.62
C ASP A 109 -22.61 -0.25 -4.06
N PHE A 110 -22.39 -1.13 -5.05
CA PHE A 110 -22.53 -0.78 -6.47
C PHE A 110 -23.98 -0.46 -6.85
N GLU A 111 -24.94 -1.29 -6.45
CA GLU A 111 -26.36 -1.10 -6.78
C GLU A 111 -26.95 0.14 -6.10
N GLU A 112 -26.52 0.47 -4.87
CA GLU A 112 -26.93 1.69 -4.20
C GLU A 112 -26.45 2.93 -4.96
N ARG A 113 -25.14 2.99 -5.28
CA ARG A 113 -24.57 4.11 -6.04
C ARG A 113 -25.19 4.23 -7.44
N ARG A 114 -25.50 3.10 -8.08
CA ARG A 114 -26.20 3.07 -9.37
C ARG A 114 -27.60 3.68 -9.28
N LYS A 115 -28.38 3.36 -8.24
CA LYS A 115 -29.71 3.93 -8.01
C LYS A 115 -29.65 5.44 -7.81
N GLU A 116 -28.66 5.95 -7.08
CA GLU A 116 -28.46 7.39 -6.91
C GLU A 116 -28.18 8.11 -8.23
N LEU A 117 -27.28 7.55 -9.06
CA LEU A 117 -26.94 8.11 -10.37
C LEU A 117 -28.16 8.15 -11.30
N LEU A 118 -29.00 7.10 -11.28
CA LEU A 118 -30.24 7.06 -12.04
C LEU A 118 -31.25 8.11 -11.56
N LYS A 119 -31.35 8.35 -10.25
CA LYS A 119 -32.19 9.43 -9.69
C LYS A 119 -31.67 10.81 -10.11
N GLN A 120 -30.36 11.04 -10.05
CA GLN A 120 -29.72 12.29 -10.46
C GLN A 120 -29.93 12.58 -11.96
N ALA A 121 -29.79 11.56 -12.82
CA ALA A 121 -30.07 11.67 -14.24
C ALA A 121 -31.55 11.97 -14.53
N ALA A 122 -32.47 11.41 -13.75
CA ALA A 122 -33.90 11.70 -13.87
C ALA A 122 -34.27 13.11 -13.38
N SER A 123 -33.57 13.66 -12.39
CA SER A 123 -33.80 15.02 -11.87
C SER A 123 -33.12 16.14 -12.67
N GLY A 124 -32.11 15.82 -13.48
CA GLY A 124 -31.33 16.80 -14.25
C GLY A 124 -31.85 17.09 -15.66
N GLY A 125 -33.03 16.56 -16.03
CA GLY A 125 -33.64 16.73 -17.36
C GLY A 125 -34.56 17.95 -17.52
N GLY A 126 -34.46 18.94 -16.64
CA GLY A 126 -35.23 20.18 -16.69
C GLY A 126 -34.32 21.40 -16.72
N ASP A 127 -33.80 21.71 -17.93
CA ASP A 127 -33.69 23.04 -18.56
C ASP A 127 -32.85 22.93 -19.85
#